data_AF-A0AAD7G3H6-F1
#
_entry.id   AF-A0AAD7G3H6-F1
#
_cell.length_a   1.000
_cell.length_b   1.000
_cell.length_c   1.000
_cell.angle_alpha   90.00
_cell.angle_beta   90.00
_cell.angle_gamma   90.00
#
_symmetry.space_group_name_H-M   'P 1'
#
loop_
_entity.id
_entity.type
_entity.pdbx_description
1 polymer ?
#
loop_
_entity_poly.entity_id
_entity_poly.type
_entity_poly.pdbx_seq_one_letter_code
_entity_poly.pdbx_strand_id
1 'polypeptide(L)'
;MLDNAKLVKHFPTLLTALKKRIKSLPSSLPLGDADRYLSHYFGDLEVDAEEGAAFSANHQWEHVFQGSEEEKQSHIVRSPHGLNLVCPFLDFFVVQDGIKGTVNVGMLACRIHGLNSLLDSISKHTMSNAQSSMAASTASSTVVTKELLNAGFGEGLDYLEGITIN
;
A
#
# COMPACT_ATOMS: atom_id res chain seq x y z
N MET A 1 -18.54 -10.70 2.32
CA MET A 1 -17.53 -11.26 3.26
C MET A 1 -16.38 -11.77 2.40
N LEU A 2 -15.17 -11.19 2.49
CA LEU A 2 -14.03 -11.69 1.71
C LEU A 2 -13.68 -13.10 2.18
N ASP A 3 -13.43 -14.00 1.24
CA ASP A 3 -13.03 -15.38 1.53
C ASP A 3 -11.58 -15.41 2.02
N ASN A 4 -11.39 -15.67 3.32
CA ASN A 4 -10.08 -15.70 3.97
C ASN A 4 -9.12 -16.70 3.32
N ALA A 5 -9.61 -17.83 2.80
CA ALA A 5 -8.77 -18.81 2.13
C ALA A 5 -8.19 -18.25 0.82
N LYS A 6 -8.98 -17.44 0.09
CA LYS A 6 -8.50 -16.72 -1.08
C LYS A 6 -7.44 -15.68 -0.69
N LEU A 7 -7.66 -14.90 0.37
CA LEU A 7 -6.70 -13.89 0.82
C LEU A 7 -5.35 -14.51 1.22
N VAL A 8 -5.37 -15.61 1.97
CA VAL A 8 -4.16 -16.36 2.33
C VAL A 8 -3.41 -16.82 1.08
N LYS A 9 -4.13 -17.37 0.09
CA LYS A 9 -3.55 -17.84 -1.17
C LYS A 9 -2.98 -16.70 -2.03
N HIS A 10 -3.61 -15.53 -2.01
CA HIS A 10 -3.23 -14.38 -2.85
C HIS A 10 -2.19 -13.46 -2.20
N PHE A 11 -1.97 -13.55 -0.89
CA PHE A 11 -1.02 -12.71 -0.17
C PHE A 11 0.39 -12.68 -0.80
N PRO A 12 1.00 -13.80 -1.21
CA PRO A 12 2.32 -13.77 -1.86
C PRO A 12 2.33 -12.96 -3.16
N THR A 13 1.24 -13.00 -3.94
CA THR A 13 1.08 -12.21 -5.15
C THR A 13 0.95 -10.73 -4.83
N LEU A 14 0.16 -10.37 -3.81
CA LEU A 14 0.01 -8.99 -3.34
C LEU A 14 1.35 -8.41 -2.87
N LEU A 15 2.10 -9.19 -2.08
CA LEU A 15 3.41 -8.76 -1.58
C LEU A 15 4.44 -8.62 -2.69
N THR A 16 4.41 -9.51 -3.70
CA THR A 16 5.27 -9.39 -4.88
C THR A 16 4.96 -8.12 -5.68
N ALA A 17 3.67 -7.81 -5.88
CA ALA A 17 3.25 -6.59 -6.55
C ALA A 17 3.70 -5.33 -5.77
N LEU A 18 3.56 -5.34 -4.45
CA LEU A 18 4.03 -4.25 -3.59
C LEU A 18 5.55 -4.06 -3.68
N LYS A 19 6.33 -5.14 -3.60
CA LYS A 19 7.79 -5.13 -3.77
C LYS A 19 8.20 -4.49 -5.09
N LYS A 20 7.51 -4.84 -6.19
CA LYS A 20 7.76 -4.25 -7.51
C LYS A 20 7.43 -2.75 -7.53
N ARG A 21 6.30 -2.37 -6.94
CA ARG A 21 5.84 -0.99 -6.88
C ARG A 21 6.77 -0.08 -6.08
N ILE A 22 7.26 -0.56 -4.92
CA ILE A 22 8.21 0.18 -4.09
C ILE A 22 9.52 0.42 -4.85
N LYS A 23 10.00 -0.58 -5.61
CA LYS A 23 11.19 -0.43 -6.47
C LYS A 23 11.00 0.57 -7.61
N SER A 24 9.77 0.79 -8.06
CA SER A 24 9.43 1.74 -9.13
C SER A 24 8.98 3.11 -8.63
N LEU A 25 9.18 3.42 -7.35
CA LEU A 25 8.80 4.73 -6.81
C LEU A 25 9.60 5.86 -7.49
N PRO A 26 8.96 7.00 -7.78
CA PRO A 26 9.62 8.09 -8.48
C PRO A 26 10.75 8.69 -7.62
N SER A 27 11.82 9.11 -8.29
CA SER A 27 12.99 9.72 -7.64
C SER A 27 12.69 11.08 -7.00
N SER A 28 11.57 11.71 -7.37
CA SER A 28 11.07 12.95 -6.78
C SER A 28 10.57 12.78 -5.34
N LEU A 29 10.31 11.54 -4.88
CA LEU A 29 9.97 11.31 -3.48
C LEU A 29 11.16 11.56 -2.55
N PRO A 30 10.90 12.09 -1.34
CA PRO A 30 11.93 12.32 -0.34
C PRO A 30 12.65 11.04 0.06
N LEU A 31 13.92 11.18 0.44
CA LEU A 31 14.71 10.09 1.00
C LEU A 31 14.33 9.88 2.47
N GLY A 32 14.07 8.63 2.86
CA GLY A 32 13.81 8.23 4.24
C GLY A 32 15.10 8.19 5.04
N ASP A 33 14.95 8.43 6.33
CA ASP A 33 16.02 8.59 7.32
C ASP A 33 15.90 7.49 8.37
N ALA A 34 17.03 7.07 8.95
CA ALA A 34 17.08 6.08 10.02
C ALA A 34 16.32 6.56 11.28
N ASP A 35 16.25 7.88 11.50
CA ASP A 35 15.55 8.47 12.65
C ASP A 35 14.07 8.75 12.40
N ARG A 36 13.52 8.31 11.26
CA ARG A 36 12.10 8.54 10.89
C ARG A 36 11.19 7.38 11.30
N TYR A 37 9.90 7.72 11.42
CA TYR A 37 8.78 6.86 11.80
C TYR A 37 8.80 5.45 11.18
N LEU A 38 9.08 5.32 9.88
CA LEU A 38 9.12 4.00 9.23
C LEU A 38 10.23 3.10 9.77
N SER A 39 11.42 3.65 10.03
CA SER A 39 12.54 2.90 10.61
C SER A 39 12.25 2.46 12.03
N HIS A 40 11.61 3.31 12.83
CA HIS A 40 11.25 3.00 14.21
C HIS A 40 10.21 1.87 14.28
N TYR A 41 9.14 1.94 13.48
CA TYR A 41 8.02 1.01 13.59
C TYR A 41 8.12 -0.23 12.70
N PHE A 42 8.74 -0.16 11.52
CA PHE A 42 8.90 -1.34 10.64
C PHE A 42 10.32 -1.93 10.66
N GLY A 43 11.26 -1.29 11.35
CA GLY A 43 12.56 -1.87 11.66
C GLY A 43 12.53 -2.79 12.88
N ASP A 44 11.53 -2.62 13.75
CA ASP A 44 11.31 -3.45 14.93
C ASP A 44 10.40 -4.64 14.61
N LEU A 45 10.91 -5.86 14.76
CA LEU A 45 10.19 -7.10 14.49
C LEU A 45 9.84 -7.85 15.78
N GLU A 46 9.88 -7.18 16.93
CA GLU A 46 9.46 -7.77 18.19
C GLU A 46 7.97 -8.11 18.18
N VAL A 47 7.65 -9.27 18.74
CA VAL A 47 6.28 -9.76 18.92
C VAL A 47 5.98 -9.69 20.41
N ASP A 48 4.94 -8.96 20.77
CA ASP A 48 4.42 -8.91 22.12
C ASP A 48 4.04 -10.32 22.58
N ALA A 49 4.59 -10.77 23.70
CA ALA A 49 4.41 -12.12 24.20
C ALA A 49 3.01 -12.39 24.76
N GLU A 50 2.29 -11.35 25.18
CA GLU A 50 0.95 -11.44 25.76
C GLU A 50 -0.12 -11.28 24.67
N GLU A 51 0.05 -10.30 23.78
CA GLU A 51 -0.92 -9.93 22.75
C GLU A 51 -0.70 -10.65 21.41
N GLY A 52 0.53 -11.07 21.14
CA GLY A 52 0.91 -11.85 19.97
C GLY A 52 1.13 -11.06 18.68
N ALA A 53 1.40 -11.80 17.60
CA ALA A 53 1.90 -11.25 16.34
C ALA A 53 0.87 -10.39 15.60
N ALA A 54 -0.41 -10.77 15.62
CA ALA A 54 -1.47 -10.02 14.95
C ALA A 54 -1.64 -8.62 15.55
N PHE A 55 -1.64 -8.53 16.89
CA PHE A 55 -1.66 -7.26 17.60
C PHE A 55 -0.40 -6.44 17.29
N SER A 56 0.79 -7.03 17.44
CA SER A 56 2.07 -6.35 17.22
C SER A 56 2.17 -5.75 15.81
N ALA A 57 1.83 -6.53 14.79
CA ALA A 57 1.81 -6.06 13.40
C ALA A 57 0.80 -4.93 13.19
N ASN A 58 -0.40 -5.05 13.77
CA ASN A 58 -1.43 -4.02 13.63
C ASN A 58 -1.02 -2.73 14.33
N HIS A 59 -0.48 -2.85 15.54
CA HIS A 59 -0.04 -1.73 16.36
C HIS A 59 1.05 -0.92 15.66
N GLN A 60 2.09 -1.59 15.17
CA GLN A 60 3.17 -0.93 14.41
C GLN A 60 2.64 -0.27 13.12
N TRP A 61 1.72 -0.94 12.41
CA TRP A 61 1.11 -0.36 11.21
C TRP A 61 0.30 0.90 11.51
N GLU A 62 -0.49 0.88 12.58
CA GLU A 62 -1.33 2.01 12.99
C GLU A 62 -0.48 3.21 13.41
N HIS A 63 0.63 3.02 14.14
CA HIS A 63 1.52 4.14 14.45
C HIS A 63 2.10 4.86 13.23
N VAL A 64 2.22 4.17 12.09
CA VAL A 64 2.72 4.76 10.84
C VAL A 64 1.58 5.33 9.98
N PHE A 65 0.44 4.65 9.93
CA PHE A 65 -0.61 4.93 8.95
C PHE A 65 -1.98 5.25 9.56
N GLN A 66 -2.05 5.54 10.85
CA GLN A 66 -3.19 6.15 11.51
C GLN A 66 -3.06 7.67 11.43
N GLY A 67 -4.12 8.35 11.03
CA GLY A 67 -4.12 9.81 10.88
C GLY A 67 -4.80 10.28 9.61
N SER A 68 -4.59 11.54 9.27
CA SER A 68 -5.09 12.16 8.04
C SER A 68 -4.37 11.59 6.81
N GLU A 69 -4.92 11.81 5.62
CA GLU A 69 -4.24 11.39 4.38
C GLU A 69 -2.93 12.15 4.18
N GLU A 70 -2.87 13.44 4.55
CA GLU A 70 -1.66 14.25 4.48
C GLU A 70 -0.53 13.71 5.36
N GLU A 71 -0.86 13.29 6.60
CA GLU A 71 0.09 12.66 7.52
C GLU A 71 0.63 11.35 6.93
N LYS A 72 -0.27 10.47 6.49
CA LYS A 72 0.12 9.20 5.84
C LYS A 72 1.00 9.44 4.60
N GLN A 73 0.67 10.42 3.77
CA GLN A 73 1.46 10.78 2.59
C GLN A 73 2.85 11.31 2.98
N SER A 74 2.97 12.06 4.08
CA SER A 74 4.25 12.58 4.57
C SER A 74 5.24 11.47 4.97
N HIS A 75 4.73 10.29 5.32
CA HIS A 75 5.53 9.11 5.64
C HIS A 75 5.99 8.34 4.39
N ILE A 76 5.49 8.67 3.20
CA ILE A 76 5.90 8.01 1.95
C ILE A 76 7.25 8.53 1.49
N VAL A 77 8.30 7.84 1.92
CA VAL A 77 9.70 8.12 1.60
C VAL A 77 10.36 6.90 0.94
N ARG A 78 11.28 7.17 0.00
CA ARG A 78 12.15 6.16 -0.62
C ARG A 78 13.44 6.02 0.18
N SER A 79 14.02 4.84 0.33
CA SER A 79 15.38 4.54 0.85
C SER A 79 15.34 3.19 1.57
N PRO A 80 16.49 2.61 1.97
CA PRO A 80 16.53 1.47 2.89
C PRO A 80 15.77 1.71 4.21
N HIS A 81 15.63 2.97 4.62
CA HIS A 81 14.94 3.43 5.82
C HIS A 81 13.49 3.90 5.56
N GLY A 82 13.01 3.73 4.32
CA GLY A 82 11.67 4.13 3.89
C GLY A 82 10.77 2.93 3.63
N LEU A 83 9.95 3.00 2.58
CA LEU A 83 9.00 1.93 2.25
C LEU A 83 9.65 0.56 1.99
N ASN A 84 10.97 0.49 1.78
CA ASN A 84 11.69 -0.79 1.68
C ASN A 84 11.57 -1.64 2.94
N LEU A 85 11.29 -1.05 4.11
CA LEU A 85 11.10 -1.77 5.37
C LEU A 85 9.76 -2.51 5.45
N VAL A 86 8.74 -2.05 4.71
CA VAL A 86 7.39 -2.62 4.75
C VAL A 86 7.38 -4.07 4.27
N CYS A 87 8.17 -4.40 3.24
CA CYS A 87 8.17 -5.75 2.69
C CYS A 87 8.81 -6.80 3.63
N PRO A 88 10.01 -6.57 4.20
CA PRO A 88 10.56 -7.42 5.26
C PRO A 88 9.64 -7.56 6.47
N PHE A 89 9.03 -6.46 6.92
CA PHE A 89 8.04 -6.47 8.00
C PHE A 89 6.87 -7.42 7.68
N LEU A 90 6.26 -7.31 6.49
CA LEU A 90 5.16 -8.17 6.06
C LEU A 90 5.60 -9.64 5.87
N ASP A 91 6.79 -9.87 5.31
CA ASP A 91 7.38 -11.22 5.15
C ASP A 91 7.57 -11.87 6.54
N PHE A 92 8.02 -11.11 7.54
CA PHE A 92 8.21 -11.60 8.90
C PHE A 92 6.89 -11.96 9.58
N PHE A 93 5.91 -11.04 9.56
CA PHE A 93 4.66 -11.23 10.31
C PHE A 93 3.72 -12.27 9.69
N VAL A 94 3.70 -12.44 8.36
CA VAL A 94 2.77 -13.40 7.71
C VAL A 94 3.03 -14.85 8.13
N VAL A 95 4.26 -15.18 8.52
CA VAL A 95 4.64 -16.55 8.90
C VAL A 95 4.53 -16.81 10.41
N GLN A 96 4.24 -15.78 11.22
CA GLN A 96 4.14 -15.91 12.68
C GLN A 96 2.90 -16.68 13.10
N ASP A 97 3.00 -17.36 14.25
CA ASP A 97 1.85 -17.95 14.92
C ASP A 97 0.83 -16.86 15.29
N GLY A 98 -0.46 -17.19 15.17
CA GLY A 98 -1.54 -16.21 15.30
C GLY A 98 -1.81 -15.39 14.04
N ILE A 99 -0.93 -15.42 13.02
CA ILE A 99 -1.19 -14.85 11.69
C ILE A 99 -1.31 -15.94 10.63
N LYS A 100 -0.31 -16.81 10.54
CA LYS A 100 -0.19 -17.83 9.49
C LYS A 100 -1.45 -18.70 9.39
N GLY A 101 -2.05 -18.74 8.19
CA GLY A 101 -3.21 -19.58 7.90
C GLY A 101 -4.51 -19.15 8.61
N THR A 102 -4.52 -17.97 9.24
CA THR A 102 -5.70 -17.43 9.94
C THR A 102 -6.33 -16.27 9.17
N VAL A 103 -7.45 -15.76 9.69
CA VAL A 103 -8.09 -14.51 9.20
C VAL A 103 -7.15 -13.30 9.26
N ASN A 104 -6.12 -13.32 10.10
CA ASN A 104 -5.20 -12.19 10.29
C ASN A 104 -4.26 -11.99 9.09
N VAL A 105 -4.11 -12.97 8.18
CA VAL A 105 -3.48 -12.71 6.87
C VAL A 105 -4.32 -11.72 6.05
N GLY A 106 -5.64 -11.75 6.20
CA GLY A 106 -6.54 -10.81 5.56
C GLY A 106 -6.33 -9.38 6.04
N MET A 107 -6.03 -9.19 7.32
CA MET A 107 -5.63 -7.89 7.87
C MET A 107 -4.38 -7.35 7.15
N LEU A 108 -3.31 -8.15 7.04
CA LEU A 108 -2.09 -7.74 6.33
C LEU A 108 -2.36 -7.45 4.85
N ALA A 109 -3.22 -8.24 4.20
CA ALA A 109 -3.64 -7.98 2.81
C ALA A 109 -4.37 -6.64 2.67
N CYS A 110 -5.30 -6.33 3.59
CA CYS A 110 -5.99 -5.04 3.64
C CYS A 110 -5.01 -3.87 3.82
N ARG A 111 -3.97 -4.05 4.66
CA ARG A 111 -2.90 -3.07 4.84
C ARG A 111 -2.11 -2.83 3.55
N ILE A 112 -1.75 -3.88 2.81
CA ILE A 112 -1.13 -3.77 1.47
C ILE A 112 -2.03 -3.01 0.49
N HIS A 113 -3.34 -3.28 0.50
CA HIS A 113 -4.28 -2.57 -0.36
C HIS A 113 -4.37 -1.08 -0.01
N GLY A 114 -4.47 -0.74 1.28
CA GLY A 114 -4.47 0.64 1.74
C GLY A 114 -3.21 1.41 1.32
N LEU A 115 -2.04 0.80 1.49
CA LEU A 115 -0.77 1.39 1.05
C LEU A 115 -0.74 1.59 -0.48
N ASN A 116 -1.25 0.64 -1.27
CA ASN A 116 -1.33 0.81 -2.72
C ASN A 116 -2.22 2.00 -3.10
N SER A 117 -3.40 2.14 -2.49
CA SER A 117 -4.29 3.28 -2.73
C SER A 117 -3.63 4.61 -2.40
N LEU A 118 -2.87 4.67 -1.30
CA LEU A 118 -2.10 5.85 -0.91
C LEU A 118 -1.03 6.20 -1.95
N LEU A 119 -0.29 5.21 -2.44
CA LEU A 119 0.70 5.39 -3.50
C LEU A 119 0.07 5.83 -4.83
N ASP A 120 -1.13 5.34 -5.15
CA ASP A 120 -1.89 5.77 -6.33
C ASP A 120 -2.31 7.24 -6.22
N SER A 121 -2.77 7.66 -5.04
CA SER A 121 -3.13 9.05 -4.74
C SER A 121 -1.94 10.00 -4.98
N ILE A 122 -0.77 9.68 -4.40
CA ILE A 122 0.45 10.48 -4.57
C ILE A 122 0.87 10.56 -6.04
N SER A 123 0.78 9.44 -6.77
CA SER A 123 1.11 9.41 -8.20
C SER A 123 0.20 10.31 -9.02
N LYS A 124 -1.11 10.32 -8.72
CA LYS A 124 -2.10 11.19 -9.38
C LYS A 124 -1.87 12.66 -9.05
N HIS A 125 -1.61 13.02 -7.80
CA HIS A 125 -1.30 14.40 -7.41
C HIS A 125 -0.01 14.90 -8.06
N THR A 126 1.02 14.05 -8.15
CA THR A 126 2.26 14.37 -8.85
C THR A 126 2.02 14.62 -10.34
N MET A 127 1.16 13.82 -10.98
CA MET A 127 0.78 13.99 -12.39
C MET A 127 -0.09 15.24 -12.63
N SER A 128 -1.05 15.53 -11.73
CA SER A 128 -1.91 16.70 -11.83
C SER A 128 -1.14 18.00 -11.63
N ASN A 129 -0.19 18.05 -10.68
CA ASN A 129 0.71 19.19 -10.51
C ASN A 129 1.67 19.35 -11.70
N ALA A 130 2.11 18.25 -12.32
CA ALA A 130 2.91 18.31 -13.54
C ALA A 130 2.10 18.82 -14.74
N GLN A 131 0.81 18.48 -14.85
CA GLN A 131 -0.10 18.97 -15.89
C GLN A 131 -0.43 20.45 -15.74
N SER A 132 -0.51 20.99 -14.52
CA SER A 132 -0.59 22.45 -14.30
C SER A 132 0.68 23.20 -14.74
N SER A 133 1.79 22.50 -14.92
CA SER A 133 3.08 23.10 -15.31
C SER A 133 3.48 22.83 -16.76
N MET A 134 2.81 21.94 -17.50
CA MET A 134 3.24 21.58 -18.86
C MET A 134 2.07 21.20 -19.78
N ALA A 135 1.69 22.15 -20.64
CA ALA A 135 1.09 21.82 -21.92
C ALA A 135 2.16 21.15 -22.81
N ALA A 136 2.24 19.81 -22.84
CA ALA A 136 2.91 19.06 -23.91
C ALA A 136 2.58 17.55 -23.88
N SER A 137 1.65 17.17 -24.76
CA SER A 137 1.61 15.97 -25.62
C SER A 137 1.84 14.54 -25.10
N THR A 138 0.76 13.77 -25.27
CA THR A 138 0.63 12.40 -25.84
C THR A 138 0.87 11.13 -25.00
N ALA A 139 -0.27 10.51 -24.64
CA ALA A 139 -0.69 9.12 -24.93
C ALA A 139 0.27 7.94 -24.66
N SER A 140 0.11 7.30 -23.50
CA SER A 140 0.18 5.83 -23.35
C SER A 140 -0.31 5.39 -21.96
N SER A 141 -1.57 4.94 -21.82
CA SER A 141 -2.06 4.27 -20.58
C SER A 141 -3.25 3.33 -20.80
N THR A 142 -3.64 3.05 -22.04
CA THR A 142 -4.84 2.25 -22.36
C THR A 142 -4.66 0.72 -22.27
N VAL A 143 -3.47 0.23 -21.93
CA VAL A 143 -3.16 -1.21 -21.95
C VAL A 143 -3.48 -1.91 -20.62
N VAL A 144 -3.32 -1.23 -19.48
CA VAL A 144 -3.48 -1.86 -18.14
C VAL A 144 -4.96 -2.03 -17.75
N THR A 145 -5.85 -1.19 -18.27
CA THR A 145 -7.29 -1.26 -17.98
C THR A 145 -7.98 -2.47 -18.61
N LYS A 146 -7.50 -2.99 -19.74
CA LYS A 146 -8.14 -4.14 -20.41
C LYS A 146 -7.98 -5.45 -19.65
N GLU A 147 -6.81 -5.70 -19.05
CA GLU A 147 -6.60 -6.95 -18.28
C GLU A 147 -7.40 -6.97 -16.97
N LEU A 148 -7.59 -5.81 -16.33
CA LEU A 148 -8.39 -5.69 -15.10
C LEU A 148 -9.89 -5.80 -15.35
N LEU A 149 -10.38 -5.25 -16.47
CA LEU A 149 -11.77 -5.43 -16.90
C LEU A 149 -12.06 -6.90 -17.26
N ASN A 150 -11.12 -7.59 -17.91
CA ASN A 150 -11.28 -9.00 -18.27
C ASN A 150 -11.25 -9.95 -17.05
N ALA A 151 -10.73 -9.48 -15.91
CA ALA A 151 -10.77 -10.17 -14.63
C ALA A 151 -12.06 -9.91 -13.81
N GLY A 152 -13.03 -9.17 -14.37
CA GLY A 152 -14.34 -8.94 -13.75
C GLY A 152 -14.40 -7.84 -12.69
N PHE A 153 -13.36 -7.01 -12.56
CA PHE A 153 -13.29 -5.97 -11.51
C PHE A 153 -13.92 -4.62 -11.91
N GLY A 154 -14.84 -4.59 -12.88
CA GLY A 154 -15.39 -3.35 -13.43
C GLY A 154 -16.90 -3.29 -13.63
N GLU A 155 -17.66 -4.35 -13.30
CA GLU A 155 -19.13 -4.29 -13.38
C GLU A 155 -19.70 -3.63 -12.11
N GLY A 156 -20.28 -2.44 -12.27
CA GLY A 156 -21.13 -1.82 -11.25
C GLY A 156 -20.69 -0.46 -10.71
N LEU A 157 -19.61 0.14 -11.22
CA LEU A 157 -19.25 1.52 -10.87
C LEU A 157 -19.77 2.46 -11.95
N ASP A 158 -20.91 3.11 -11.67
CA ASP A 158 -21.37 4.25 -12.45
C ASP A 158 -20.52 5.47 -12.05
N TYR A 159 -19.39 5.67 -12.74
CA TYR A 159 -18.42 6.74 -12.43
C TYR A 159 -18.98 8.16 -12.65
N LEU A 160 -20.26 8.30 -13.02
CA LEU A 160 -20.93 9.55 -13.32
C LEU A 160 -22.15 9.81 -12.43
N GLU A 161 -22.47 8.94 -11.47
CA GLU A 161 -23.55 9.18 -10.52
C GLU A 161 -23.17 10.32 -9.55
N GLY A 162 -23.71 11.52 -9.79
CA GLY A 162 -23.57 12.68 -8.91
C GLY A 162 -22.82 13.89 -9.49
N ILE A 163 -22.27 13.82 -10.71
CA ILE A 163 -21.64 14.99 -11.35
C ILE A 163 -22.71 15.76 -12.12
N THR A 164 -23.28 16.79 -11.49
CA THR A 164 -23.99 17.85 -12.23
C THR A 164 -22.98 18.91 -12.65
N ILE A 165 -22.74 19.03 -13.96
CA ILE A 165 -21.95 20.13 -14.51
C ILE A 165 -22.87 21.36 -14.53
N ASN A 166 -22.50 22.39 -13.77
CA ASN A 166 -23.16 23.69 -13.76
C ASN A 166 -22.29 24.71 -14.50
#